data_AF-A0AAP8NKD4-F1
#
_entry.id   AF-A0AAP8NKD4-F1
#
_cell.length_a   1.000
_cell.length_b   1.000
_cell.length_c   1.000
_cell.angle_alpha   90.00
_cell.angle_beta   90.00
_cell.angle_gamma   90.00
#
_symmetry.space_group_name_H-M   'P 1'
#
loop_
_entity.id
_entity.type
_entity.pdbx_description
1 polymer ?
#
loop_
_entity_poly.entity_id
_entity_poly.type
_entity_poly.pdbx_seq_one_letter_code
_entity_poly.pdbx_strand_id
1 'polypeptide(L)'
;MNLRMNYFLFCSVALASPATFSSVIALPSSAAFPTDSQELKFNRDSDIGELKKLLQQGELVKFYQTARTHMGQLEWSDIRGGVSPDKLDRLLLIARITSAAPLFGENENTPFEQMTPDFDLKNDISLKGKVMVDLVIISKINLKQKFSAVRKKEVGQLCSIYAATMLEMMKEAYIPDFEGWKKEVMERKTAVWSKEFNARWESFLKERDERVERKKKELSIPFEQRMRRQKTEEERIRDREFGEKDAAFMQEAREKWDKCRNLANILSIMEDRNSKIKSFLKDGGGGLLRILLDNYPGKATEVFKYLKLAGYEEGEMMELVDREEGKTEETEFLYQSPLGRKFLKEKKQKK
;
A
#
# COMPACT_ATOMS: atom_id res chain seq x y z
N MET A 1 -9.73 57.86 -39.53
CA MET A 1 -10.27 56.55 -39.95
C MET A 1 -9.23 55.50 -39.56
N ASN A 2 -9.47 54.75 -38.48
CA ASN A 2 -8.98 53.38 -38.25
C ASN A 2 -9.29 52.99 -36.80
N LEU A 3 -10.42 52.30 -36.66
CA LEU A 3 -10.87 51.60 -35.47
C LEU A 3 -9.92 50.43 -35.19
N ARG A 4 -9.57 50.26 -33.91
CA ARG A 4 -9.11 48.99 -33.33
C ARG A 4 -10.24 47.97 -33.46
N MET A 5 -9.93 46.79 -33.99
CA MET A 5 -10.84 45.66 -34.06
C MET A 5 -10.21 44.45 -33.35
N ASN A 6 -10.93 43.94 -32.36
CA ASN A 6 -10.71 42.66 -31.68
C ASN A 6 -11.07 41.49 -32.62
N TYR A 7 -10.36 40.35 -32.53
CA TYR A 7 -10.86 39.03 -32.06
C TYR A 7 -9.95 37.86 -32.53
N PHE A 8 -9.43 37.12 -31.54
CA PHE A 8 -9.38 35.65 -31.39
C PHE A 8 -8.58 34.69 -32.31
N LEU A 9 -7.90 33.76 -31.60
CA LEU A 9 -7.62 32.34 -31.88
C LEU A 9 -6.70 31.97 -33.06
N PHE A 10 -5.53 31.37 -32.75
CA PHE A 10 -5.42 29.89 -32.66
C PHE A 10 -4.05 29.46 -32.10
N CYS A 11 -4.09 28.35 -31.37
CA CYS A 11 -3.01 27.65 -30.68
C CYS A 11 -1.82 27.31 -31.59
N SER A 12 -0.60 27.53 -31.10
CA SER A 12 0.60 26.83 -31.58
C SER A 12 1.04 25.82 -30.52
N VAL A 13 1.16 24.59 -30.97
CA VAL A 13 1.49 23.38 -30.22
C VAL A 13 2.91 23.47 -29.67
N ALA A 14 3.05 23.49 -28.34
CA ALA A 14 4.31 23.14 -27.69
C ALA A 14 4.33 21.61 -27.51
N LEU A 15 5.26 20.96 -28.20
CA LEU A 15 5.60 19.56 -28.04
C LEU A 15 6.06 19.28 -26.60
N ALA A 16 5.12 18.91 -25.73
CA ALA A 16 5.46 18.33 -24.44
C ALA A 16 5.85 16.87 -24.67
N SER A 17 7.15 16.59 -24.63
CA SER A 17 7.65 15.23 -24.48
C SER A 17 7.06 14.62 -23.20
N PRO A 18 6.58 13.37 -23.21
CA PRO A 18 6.18 12.71 -21.98
C PRO A 18 7.46 12.47 -21.17
N ALA A 19 7.65 13.27 -20.12
CA ALA A 19 8.61 12.97 -19.08
C ALA A 19 8.20 11.60 -18.49
N THR A 20 8.90 10.56 -18.90
CA THR A 20 8.89 9.28 -18.21
C THR A 20 9.38 9.54 -16.81
N PHE A 21 8.45 9.66 -15.86
CA PHE A 21 8.74 9.50 -14.45
C PHE A 21 9.20 8.05 -14.26
N SER A 22 10.47 7.82 -14.55
CA SER A 22 11.19 6.66 -14.05
C SER A 22 11.35 6.92 -12.56
N SER A 23 10.33 6.57 -11.80
CA SER A 23 10.42 6.45 -10.34
C SER A 23 11.34 5.27 -10.06
N VAL A 24 12.65 5.48 -10.24
CA VAL A 24 13.63 4.81 -9.42
C VAL A 24 13.26 5.26 -8.02
N ILE A 25 12.51 4.42 -7.31
CA ILE A 25 12.51 4.47 -5.86
C ILE A 25 13.95 4.15 -5.51
N ALA A 26 14.79 5.19 -5.50
CA ALA A 26 15.94 5.18 -4.64
C ALA A 26 15.34 4.83 -3.29
N LEU A 27 15.75 3.69 -2.71
CA LEU A 27 15.64 3.50 -1.27
C LEU A 27 15.94 4.86 -0.66
N PRO A 28 15.13 5.40 0.26
CA PRO A 28 15.47 6.65 0.93
C PRO A 28 16.92 6.49 1.38
N SER A 29 17.80 7.17 0.65
CA SER A 29 19.23 6.92 0.67
C SER A 29 19.59 7.12 2.10
N SER A 30 19.98 6.03 2.78
CA SER A 30 20.23 5.94 4.21
C SER A 30 20.46 7.34 4.78
N ALA A 31 19.39 8.00 5.22
CA ALA A 31 19.56 9.23 5.95
C ALA A 31 20.36 8.73 7.14
N ALA A 32 21.65 9.09 7.20
CA ALA A 32 22.57 8.58 8.19
C ALA A 32 22.04 9.08 9.53
N PHE A 33 21.14 8.30 10.12
CA PHE A 33 20.57 8.54 11.42
C PHE A 33 21.77 8.55 12.37
N PRO A 34 21.97 9.61 13.16
CA PRO A 34 23.11 9.69 14.05
C PRO A 34 23.15 8.42 14.92
N THR A 35 24.33 7.81 15.02
CA THR A 35 24.53 6.59 15.80
C THR A 35 24.11 6.88 17.24
N ASP A 36 22.93 6.37 17.59
CA ASP A 36 22.35 6.57 18.91
C ASP A 36 23.17 5.76 19.93
N SER A 37 23.22 6.21 21.17
CA SER A 37 23.83 5.50 22.30
C SER A 37 23.36 4.04 22.38
N GLN A 38 22.12 3.77 21.98
CA GLN A 38 21.55 2.42 21.88
C GLN A 38 22.23 1.57 20.79
N GLU A 39 22.54 2.13 19.63
CA GLU A 39 23.21 1.41 18.54
C GLU A 39 24.65 1.05 18.90
N LEU A 40 25.35 1.92 19.63
CA LEU A 40 26.69 1.62 20.14
C LEU A 40 26.66 0.49 21.17
N LYS A 41 25.65 0.48 22.04
CA LYS A 41 25.49 -0.50 23.12
C LYS A 41 25.16 -1.91 22.61
N PHE A 42 24.32 -2.02 21.58
CA PHE A 42 23.91 -3.31 21.00
C PHE A 42 24.62 -3.64 19.69
N ASN A 43 25.80 -3.06 19.43
CA ASN A 43 26.55 -3.29 18.20
C ASN A 43 26.98 -4.76 17.98
N ARG A 44 27.05 -5.56 19.06
CA ARG A 44 27.39 -6.99 19.05
C ARG A 44 26.17 -7.91 19.21
N ASP A 45 24.96 -7.37 19.30
CA ASP A 45 23.73 -8.17 19.38
C ASP A 45 23.50 -8.86 18.03
N SER A 46 23.54 -10.19 18.01
CA SER A 46 23.45 -11.00 16.80
C SER A 46 22.15 -10.78 16.06
N ASP A 47 21.04 -10.67 16.80
CA ASP A 47 19.69 -10.56 16.22
C ASP A 47 19.53 -9.18 15.56
N ILE A 48 19.98 -8.12 16.23
CA ILE A 48 19.97 -6.77 15.66
C ILE A 48 20.89 -6.69 14.43
N GLY A 49 22.06 -7.33 14.49
CA GLY A 49 22.98 -7.43 13.36
C GLY A 49 22.35 -8.14 12.15
N GLU A 50 21.63 -9.24 12.39
CA GLU A 50 20.90 -9.97 11.35
C GLU A 50 19.79 -9.12 10.72
N LEU A 51 18.95 -8.48 11.54
CA LEU A 51 17.88 -7.61 11.05
C LEU A 51 18.42 -6.48 10.16
N LYS A 52 19.51 -5.82 10.58
CA LYS A 52 20.16 -4.77 9.78
C LYS A 52 20.69 -5.32 8.45
N LYS A 53 21.33 -6.49 8.48
CA LYS A 53 21.86 -7.14 7.28
C LYS A 53 20.73 -7.50 6.29
N LEU A 54 19.65 -8.10 6.76
CA LEU A 54 18.49 -8.45 5.93
C LEU A 54 17.88 -7.21 5.27
N LEU A 55 17.75 -6.11 6.03
CA LEU A 55 17.23 -4.84 5.50
C LEU A 55 18.17 -4.23 4.44
N GLN A 56 19.49 -4.23 4.69
CA GLN A 56 20.49 -3.75 3.73
C GLN A 56 20.52 -4.57 2.44
N GLN A 57 20.26 -5.88 2.53
CA GLN A 57 20.21 -6.79 1.39
C GLN A 57 18.88 -6.73 0.62
N GLY A 58 17.87 -6.01 1.13
CA GLY A 58 16.53 -5.96 0.54
C GLY A 58 15.73 -7.26 0.73
N GLU A 59 16.15 -8.15 1.62
CA GLU A 59 15.50 -9.43 1.92
C GLU A 59 14.29 -9.23 2.86
N LEU A 60 13.31 -8.43 2.40
CA LEU A 60 12.21 -7.94 3.24
C LEU A 60 11.33 -9.05 3.83
N VAL A 61 11.10 -10.13 3.09
CA VAL A 61 10.29 -11.27 3.58
C VAL A 61 10.93 -11.89 4.82
N LYS A 62 12.22 -12.23 4.73
CA LYS A 62 13.00 -12.78 5.85
C LYS A 62 13.11 -11.76 6.97
N PHE A 63 13.36 -10.49 6.64
CA PHE A 63 13.41 -9.42 7.62
C PHE A 63 12.14 -9.36 8.47
N TYR A 64 10.95 -9.34 7.85
CA TYR A 64 9.69 -9.25 8.58
C TYR A 64 9.38 -10.51 9.39
N GLN A 65 9.77 -11.69 8.89
CA GLN A 65 9.65 -12.95 9.64
C GLN A 65 10.55 -12.95 10.89
N THR A 66 11.83 -12.61 10.73
CA THR A 66 12.79 -12.53 11.84
C THR A 66 12.42 -11.42 12.82
N ALA A 67 12.04 -10.24 12.35
CA ALA A 67 11.62 -9.14 13.24
C ALA A 67 10.39 -9.54 14.08
N ARG A 68 9.47 -10.31 13.50
CA ARG A 68 8.28 -10.81 14.21
C ARG A 68 8.61 -11.75 15.37
N THR A 69 9.68 -12.55 15.28
CA THR A 69 10.09 -13.44 16.38
C THR A 69 10.74 -12.67 17.53
N HIS A 70 11.36 -11.53 17.24
CA HIS A 70 11.96 -10.67 18.27
C HIS A 70 10.98 -9.63 18.84
N MET A 71 9.92 -9.29 18.11
CA MET A 71 8.84 -8.43 18.60
C MET A 71 7.84 -9.18 19.49
N GLY A 72 7.39 -8.56 20.59
CA GLY A 72 6.53 -9.20 21.59
C GLY A 72 7.29 -9.98 22.68
N GLN A 73 8.55 -9.64 22.92
CA GLN A 73 9.30 -10.10 24.10
C GLN A 73 8.91 -9.38 25.41
N LEU A 74 7.90 -8.50 25.36
CA LEU A 74 7.26 -7.93 26.55
C LEU A 74 6.30 -8.96 27.15
N GLU A 75 6.64 -9.43 28.34
CA GLU A 75 5.82 -10.38 29.09
C GLU A 75 4.82 -9.66 30.01
N TRP A 76 3.80 -10.38 30.46
CA TRP A 76 2.87 -9.87 31.48
C TRP A 76 3.56 -9.49 32.82
N SER A 77 4.70 -10.14 33.11
CA SER A 77 5.57 -9.84 34.24
C SER A 77 6.21 -8.45 34.10
N ASP A 78 6.72 -8.12 32.92
CA ASP A 78 7.32 -6.82 32.57
C ASP A 78 6.34 -5.65 32.76
N ILE A 79 5.09 -5.85 32.30
CA ILE A 79 4.04 -4.82 32.34
C ILE A 79 3.68 -4.44 33.78
N ARG A 80 3.76 -5.40 34.72
CA ARG A 80 3.42 -5.20 36.14
C ARG A 80 4.62 -4.88 37.02
N GLY A 81 5.78 -5.47 36.74
CA GLY A 81 6.98 -5.42 37.59
C GLY A 81 8.03 -4.41 37.15
N GLY A 82 7.91 -3.85 35.94
CA GLY A 82 8.94 -3.02 35.32
C GLY A 82 9.84 -3.81 34.38
N VAL A 83 10.60 -3.09 33.55
CA VAL A 83 11.46 -3.62 32.50
C VAL A 83 12.87 -3.10 32.69
N SER A 84 13.87 -3.98 32.58
CA SER A 84 15.26 -3.56 32.70
C SER A 84 15.62 -2.51 31.63
N PRO A 85 16.49 -1.54 31.96
CA PRO A 85 17.06 -0.61 31.00
C PRO A 85 17.45 -1.22 29.66
N ASP A 86 18.18 -2.34 29.70
CA ASP A 86 18.76 -2.96 28.51
C ASP A 86 17.67 -3.60 27.64
N LYS A 87 16.68 -4.24 28.26
CA LYS A 87 15.55 -4.82 27.54
C LYS A 87 14.73 -3.72 26.85
N LEU A 88 14.53 -2.58 27.52
CA LEU A 88 13.83 -1.43 26.95
C LEU A 88 14.57 -0.83 25.74
N ASP A 89 15.87 -0.60 25.89
CA ASP A 89 16.71 -0.04 24.82
C ASP A 89 16.77 -0.99 23.61
N ARG A 90 16.85 -2.30 23.84
CA ARG A 90 16.82 -3.32 22.78
C ARG A 90 15.50 -3.31 22.01
N LEU A 91 14.36 -3.26 22.71
CA LEU A 91 13.04 -3.20 22.08
C LEU A 91 12.85 -1.91 21.27
N LEU A 92 13.31 -0.77 21.79
CA LEU A 92 13.28 0.51 21.06
C LEU A 92 14.13 0.45 19.78
N LEU A 93 15.26 -0.22 19.81
CA LEU A 93 16.10 -0.39 18.62
C LEU A 93 15.45 -1.29 17.57
N ILE A 94 14.80 -2.39 17.97
CA ILE A 94 14.03 -3.22 17.03
C ILE A 94 12.85 -2.42 16.46
N ALA A 95 12.15 -1.64 17.30
CA ALA A 95 11.06 -0.77 16.86
C ALA A 95 11.53 0.30 15.86
N ARG A 96 12.71 0.89 16.06
CA ARG A 96 13.36 1.82 15.13
C ARG A 96 13.61 1.18 13.77
N ILE A 97 14.23 0.00 13.76
CA ILE A 97 14.56 -0.71 12.51
C ILE A 97 13.25 -1.09 11.78
N THR A 98 12.25 -1.54 12.52
CA THR A 98 10.96 -1.97 11.97
C THR A 98 10.12 -0.80 11.49
N SER A 99 10.15 0.35 12.17
CA SER A 99 9.41 1.55 11.74
C SER A 99 9.99 2.11 10.44
N ALA A 100 11.31 2.12 10.30
CA ALA A 100 12.02 2.58 9.10
C ALA A 100 11.97 1.60 7.91
N ALA A 101 11.74 0.30 8.16
CA ALA A 101 11.68 -0.69 7.09
C ALA A 101 10.51 -0.42 6.10
N PRO A 102 10.74 -0.48 4.78
CA PRO A 102 9.73 -0.18 3.79
C PRO A 102 8.65 -1.25 3.72
N LEU A 103 7.40 -0.86 3.48
CA LEU A 103 6.33 -1.80 3.15
C LEU A 103 6.68 -2.60 1.90
N PHE A 104 6.10 -3.79 1.74
CA PHE A 104 6.21 -4.54 0.50
C PHE A 104 5.74 -3.68 -0.67
N GLY A 105 6.64 -3.48 -1.63
CA GLY A 105 6.39 -2.74 -2.84
C GLY A 105 5.66 -3.62 -3.84
N GLU A 106 4.34 -3.58 -3.83
CA GLU A 106 3.54 -4.03 -4.96
C GLU A 106 3.04 -2.79 -5.67
N ASN A 107 3.83 -2.33 -6.66
CA ASN A 107 3.43 -1.20 -7.48
C ASN A 107 2.73 -1.69 -8.75
N GLU A 108 1.96 -0.79 -9.37
CA GLU A 108 1.26 -0.98 -10.66
C GLU A 108 2.18 -1.46 -11.81
N ASN A 109 3.51 -1.41 -11.61
CA ASN A 109 4.54 -1.68 -12.59
C ASN A 109 5.25 -3.02 -12.39
N THR A 110 4.92 -3.80 -11.36
CA THR A 110 5.55 -5.10 -11.15
C THR A 110 5.16 -6.03 -12.31
N PRO A 111 6.13 -6.62 -13.03
CA PRO A 111 5.84 -7.52 -14.14
C PRO A 111 4.98 -8.71 -13.68
N PHE A 112 4.05 -9.10 -14.54
CA PHE A 112 3.08 -10.16 -14.30
C PHE A 112 3.72 -11.49 -13.89
N GLU A 113 4.88 -11.79 -14.45
CA GLU A 113 5.64 -13.04 -14.20
C GLU A 113 6.43 -13.01 -12.88
N GLN A 114 6.57 -11.84 -12.25
CA GLN A 114 7.31 -11.63 -11.00
C GLN A 114 6.39 -11.47 -9.79
N MET A 115 5.08 -11.29 -10.01
CA MET A 115 4.08 -11.24 -8.97
C MET A 115 3.77 -12.68 -8.52
N THR A 116 4.55 -13.19 -7.56
CA THR A 116 4.29 -14.49 -6.97
C THR A 116 3.03 -14.42 -6.10
N PRO A 117 2.06 -15.35 -6.24
CA PRO A 117 0.93 -15.51 -5.32
C PRO A 117 1.35 -15.89 -3.89
N ASP A 118 2.65 -16.08 -3.70
CA ASP A 118 3.23 -16.71 -2.56
C ASP A 118 3.73 -15.66 -1.57
N PHE A 119 3.40 -15.94 -0.32
CA PHE A 119 3.70 -15.23 0.91
C PHE A 119 2.76 -14.11 1.34
N ASP A 120 2.45 -14.24 2.63
CA ASP A 120 1.70 -13.37 3.53
C ASP A 120 2.24 -11.92 3.49
N LEU A 121 1.93 -11.22 2.40
CA LEU A 121 2.17 -9.80 2.16
C LEU A 121 1.62 -8.95 3.29
N LYS A 122 0.79 -9.49 4.17
CA LYS A 122 0.19 -8.76 5.28
C LYS A 122 1.12 -8.68 6.50
N ASN A 123 2.27 -9.37 6.49
CA ASN A 123 3.19 -9.41 7.61
C ASN A 123 3.83 -8.07 7.93
N ASP A 124 4.12 -7.24 6.92
CA ASP A 124 4.70 -5.90 7.11
C ASP A 124 3.77 -5.00 7.94
N ILE A 125 2.51 -4.87 7.49
CA ILE A 125 1.48 -4.05 8.14
C ILE A 125 1.12 -4.63 9.51
N SER A 126 0.97 -5.96 9.60
CA SER A 126 0.65 -6.63 10.86
C SER A 126 1.78 -6.45 11.89
N LEU A 127 3.03 -6.56 11.48
CA LEU A 127 4.17 -6.38 12.40
C LEU A 127 4.25 -4.93 12.86
N LYS A 128 4.13 -3.97 11.95
CA LYS A 128 4.10 -2.53 12.31
C LYS A 128 2.94 -2.24 13.26
N GLY A 129 1.78 -2.88 13.09
CA GLY A 129 0.65 -2.80 14.02
C GLY A 129 1.02 -3.28 15.43
N LYS A 130 1.71 -4.42 15.52
CA LYS A 130 2.24 -4.94 16.80
C LYS A 130 3.26 -3.98 17.42
N VAL A 131 4.17 -3.42 16.62
CA VAL A 131 5.16 -2.44 17.07
C VAL A 131 4.47 -1.19 17.63
N MET A 132 3.43 -0.69 16.98
CA MET A 132 2.64 0.45 17.48
C MET A 132 2.09 0.16 18.90
N VAL A 133 1.52 -1.02 19.11
CA VAL A 133 1.03 -1.43 20.44
C VAL A 133 2.16 -1.50 21.46
N ASP A 134 3.30 -2.10 21.09
CA ASP A 134 4.47 -2.20 21.97
C ASP A 134 5.00 -0.81 22.34
N LEU A 135 5.02 0.16 21.41
CA LEU A 135 5.45 1.54 21.69
C LEU A 135 4.54 2.25 22.71
N VAL A 136 3.23 2.03 22.65
CA VAL A 136 2.27 2.55 23.64
C VAL A 136 2.57 1.94 25.02
N ILE A 137 2.83 0.64 25.09
CA ILE A 137 3.13 -0.07 26.33
C ILE A 137 4.48 0.42 26.91
N ILE A 138 5.52 0.46 26.08
CA ILE A 138 6.87 0.94 26.43
C ILE A 138 6.82 2.34 27.00
N SER A 139 6.09 3.24 26.34
CA SER A 139 5.87 4.62 26.80
C SER A 139 5.30 4.65 28.23
N LYS A 140 4.24 3.88 28.48
CA LYS A 140 3.60 3.81 29.81
C LYS A 140 4.50 3.20 30.88
N ILE A 141 5.22 2.13 30.56
CA ILE A 141 6.17 1.50 31.47
C ILE A 141 7.28 2.49 31.84
N ASN A 142 7.86 3.17 30.85
CA ASN A 142 8.91 4.17 31.05
C ASN A 142 8.49 5.29 32.01
N LEU A 143 7.25 5.78 31.90
CA LEU A 143 6.72 6.81 32.79
C LEU A 143 6.51 6.33 34.23
N LYS A 144 6.08 5.08 34.42
CA LYS A 144 5.84 4.47 35.74
C LYS A 144 7.13 4.11 36.49
N GLN A 145 8.18 3.72 35.77
CA GLN A 145 9.43 3.28 36.38
C GLN A 145 10.24 4.45 36.99
N LYS A 146 11.15 4.12 37.91
CA LYS A 146 12.07 5.08 38.57
C LYS A 146 13.28 5.41 37.67
N PHE A 147 13.02 5.86 36.44
CA PHE A 147 14.07 6.39 35.55
C PHE A 147 14.29 7.89 35.72
N SER A 148 15.47 8.37 35.32
CA SER A 148 15.79 9.80 35.30
C SER A 148 14.86 10.56 34.36
N ALA A 149 14.62 11.84 34.66
CA ALA A 149 13.77 12.70 33.82
C ALA A 149 14.27 12.78 32.37
N VAL A 150 15.59 12.80 32.18
CA VAL A 150 16.24 12.80 30.86
C VAL A 150 15.85 11.54 30.08
N ARG A 151 16.00 10.36 30.69
CA ARG A 151 15.64 9.10 30.05
C ARG A 151 14.15 9.01 29.74
N LYS A 152 13.29 9.45 30.67
CA LYS A 152 11.85 9.44 30.44
C LYS A 152 11.49 10.26 29.20
N LYS A 153 12.08 11.44 29.06
CA LYS A 153 11.91 12.33 27.90
C LYS A 153 12.43 11.70 26.61
N GLU A 154 13.61 11.09 26.65
CA GLU A 154 14.23 10.45 25.48
C GLU A 154 13.39 9.28 24.97
N VAL A 155 13.00 8.35 25.84
CA VAL A 155 12.16 7.21 25.45
C VAL A 155 10.80 7.67 24.92
N GLY A 156 10.17 8.67 25.56
CA GLY A 156 8.92 9.26 25.08
C GLY A 156 9.07 9.82 23.66
N GLN A 157 10.15 10.57 23.40
CA GLN A 157 10.46 11.11 22.07
C GLN A 157 10.69 10.01 21.04
N LEU A 158 11.45 8.96 21.37
CA LEU A 158 11.67 7.83 20.45
C LEU A 158 10.36 7.12 20.10
N CYS A 159 9.50 6.84 21.10
CA CYS A 159 8.19 6.26 20.86
C CYS A 159 7.33 7.14 19.94
N SER A 160 7.31 8.46 20.16
CA SER A 160 6.56 9.40 19.31
C SER A 160 7.06 9.43 17.87
N ILE A 161 8.38 9.46 17.67
CA ILE A 161 8.98 9.47 16.33
C ILE A 161 8.64 8.17 15.60
N TYR A 162 8.86 7.01 16.22
CA TYR A 162 8.65 5.73 15.55
C TYR A 162 7.18 5.46 15.23
N ALA A 163 6.27 5.83 16.13
CA ALA A 163 4.83 5.76 15.89
C ALA A 163 4.41 6.70 14.74
N ALA A 164 4.92 7.94 14.73
CA ALA A 164 4.63 8.90 13.67
C ALA A 164 5.15 8.43 12.30
N THR A 165 6.39 7.95 12.21
CA THR A 165 6.97 7.43 10.96
C THR A 165 6.16 6.27 10.37
N MET A 166 5.64 5.37 11.20
CA MET A 166 4.78 4.28 10.69
C MET A 166 3.43 4.80 10.19
N LEU A 167 2.83 5.78 10.88
CA LEU A 167 1.57 6.39 10.42
C LEU A 167 1.76 7.14 9.11
N GLU A 168 2.82 7.92 8.97
CA GLU A 168 3.18 8.64 7.74
C GLU A 168 3.31 7.66 6.56
N MET A 169 4.11 6.60 6.73
CA MET A 169 4.29 5.54 5.74
C MET A 169 2.97 4.87 5.33
N MET A 170 2.06 4.65 6.29
CA MET A 170 0.75 4.08 6.01
C MET A 170 -0.17 5.06 5.29
N LYS A 171 -0.10 6.37 5.60
CA LYS A 171 -0.86 7.39 4.88
C LYS A 171 -0.39 7.50 3.42
N GLU A 172 0.92 7.46 3.19
CA GLU A 172 1.49 7.49 1.83
C GLU A 172 1.09 6.28 0.99
N ALA A 173 0.98 5.10 1.62
CA ALA A 173 0.59 3.87 0.95
C ALA A 173 -0.93 3.67 0.81
N TYR A 174 -1.76 4.48 1.48
CA TYR A 174 -3.20 4.33 1.47
C TYR A 174 -3.83 4.90 0.18
N ILE A 175 -4.74 4.14 -0.41
CA ILE A 175 -5.54 4.54 -1.58
C ILE A 175 -6.98 4.80 -1.10
N PRO A 176 -7.42 6.07 -0.98
CA PRO A 176 -8.73 6.41 -0.43
C PRO A 176 -9.92 5.88 -1.24
N ASP A 177 -9.89 6.04 -2.56
CA ASP A 177 -10.88 5.49 -3.50
C ASP A 177 -10.29 4.28 -4.24
N PHE A 178 -10.14 3.18 -3.50
CA PHE A 178 -9.55 1.97 -4.04
C PHE A 178 -10.39 1.37 -5.18
N GLU A 179 -11.72 1.42 -5.08
CA GLU A 179 -12.60 0.83 -6.09
C GLU A 179 -12.55 1.62 -7.40
N GLY A 180 -12.56 2.96 -7.33
CA GLY A 180 -12.34 3.83 -8.49
C GLY A 180 -10.98 3.58 -9.13
N TRP A 181 -9.92 3.57 -8.32
CA TRP A 181 -8.55 3.29 -8.77
C TRP A 181 -8.41 1.89 -9.42
N LYS A 182 -9.00 0.85 -8.80
CA LYS A 182 -9.00 -0.53 -9.28
C LYS A 182 -9.67 -0.63 -10.65
N LYS A 183 -10.81 0.02 -10.83
CA LYS A 183 -11.52 0.07 -12.11
C LYS A 183 -10.67 0.75 -13.18
N GLU A 184 -10.07 1.89 -12.87
CA GLU A 184 -9.21 2.63 -13.80
C GLU A 184 -7.99 1.80 -14.22
N VAL A 185 -7.34 1.11 -13.27
CA VAL A 185 -6.19 0.24 -13.56
C VAL A 185 -6.61 -0.95 -14.43
N MET A 186 -7.73 -1.59 -14.13
CA MET A 186 -8.28 -2.68 -14.96
C MET A 186 -8.53 -2.21 -16.39
N GLU A 187 -9.23 -1.08 -16.55
CA GLU A 187 -9.54 -0.51 -17.87
C GLU A 187 -8.25 -0.14 -18.60
N ARG A 188 -7.31 0.56 -17.96
CA ARG A 188 -6.05 0.99 -18.58
C ARG A 188 -5.19 -0.19 -19.05
N LYS A 189 -5.03 -1.22 -18.21
CA LYS A 189 -4.20 -2.41 -18.52
C LYS A 189 -4.86 -3.31 -19.55
N THR A 190 -6.19 -3.42 -19.57
CA THR A 190 -6.90 -4.26 -20.53
C THR A 190 -7.25 -3.54 -21.83
N ALA A 191 -7.38 -2.21 -21.85
CA ALA A 191 -7.79 -1.43 -23.02
C ALA A 191 -6.84 -1.60 -24.22
N VAL A 192 -5.53 -1.66 -23.96
CA VAL A 192 -4.50 -1.88 -24.99
C VAL A 192 -4.75 -3.20 -25.73
N TRP A 193 -5.20 -4.24 -25.04
CA TRP A 193 -5.39 -5.56 -25.61
C TRP A 193 -6.81 -5.83 -26.10
N SER A 194 -7.81 -5.24 -25.43
CA SER A 194 -9.23 -5.46 -25.75
C SER A 194 -9.62 -4.91 -27.11
N LYS A 195 -9.11 -3.73 -27.51
CA LYS A 195 -9.58 -3.09 -28.76
C LYS A 195 -9.21 -3.88 -30.02
N GLU A 196 -7.96 -4.33 -30.13
CA GLU A 196 -7.47 -5.06 -31.30
C GLU A 196 -7.94 -6.51 -31.30
N PHE A 197 -8.01 -7.14 -30.13
CA PHE A 197 -8.49 -8.52 -30.02
C PHE A 197 -9.98 -8.64 -30.30
N ASN A 198 -10.82 -7.76 -29.74
CA ASN A 198 -12.28 -7.89 -29.86
C ASN A 198 -12.73 -7.76 -31.31
N ALA A 199 -12.13 -6.87 -32.09
CA ALA A 199 -12.41 -6.75 -33.53
C ALA A 199 -12.07 -8.03 -34.32
N ARG A 200 -10.91 -8.64 -34.02
CA ARG A 200 -10.51 -9.94 -34.60
C ARG A 200 -11.42 -11.09 -34.11
N TRP A 201 -11.86 -11.03 -32.85
CA TRP A 201 -12.70 -12.04 -32.20
C TRP A 201 -14.11 -12.10 -32.78
N GLU A 202 -14.77 -10.96 -32.95
CA GLU A 202 -16.09 -10.89 -33.58
C GLU A 202 -16.06 -11.42 -35.02
N SER A 203 -15.04 -11.01 -35.79
CA SER A 203 -14.84 -11.48 -37.17
C SER A 203 -14.62 -12.99 -37.23
N PHE A 204 -13.80 -13.52 -36.31
CA PHE A 204 -13.52 -14.95 -36.20
C PHE A 204 -14.76 -15.75 -35.78
N LEU A 205 -15.52 -15.28 -34.79
CA LEU A 205 -16.75 -15.94 -34.35
C LEU A 205 -17.78 -16.04 -35.48
N LYS A 206 -17.93 -14.97 -36.25
CA LYS A 206 -18.80 -14.98 -37.42
C LYS A 206 -18.39 -16.03 -38.45
N GLU A 207 -17.10 -16.12 -38.79
CA GLU A 207 -16.57 -17.15 -39.69
C GLU A 207 -16.82 -18.57 -39.15
N ARG A 208 -16.64 -18.76 -37.84
CA ARG A 208 -16.87 -20.04 -37.16
C ARG A 208 -18.34 -20.44 -37.19
N ASP A 209 -19.25 -19.52 -36.90
CA ASP A 209 -20.69 -19.76 -36.90
C ASP A 209 -21.20 -20.07 -38.31
N GLU A 210 -20.74 -19.34 -39.33
CA GLU A 210 -21.03 -19.64 -40.73
C GLU A 210 -20.55 -21.05 -41.14
N ARG A 211 -19.39 -21.50 -40.65
CA ARG A 211 -18.89 -22.86 -40.87
C ARG A 211 -19.72 -23.91 -40.14
N VAL A 212 -20.14 -23.63 -38.90
CA VAL A 212 -21.01 -24.53 -38.13
C VAL A 212 -22.36 -24.69 -38.84
N GLU A 213 -22.96 -23.61 -39.33
CA GLU A 213 -24.21 -23.65 -40.09
C GLU A 213 -24.06 -24.37 -41.43
N ARG A 214 -22.93 -24.19 -42.14
CA ARG A 214 -22.63 -25.00 -43.33
C ARG A 214 -22.54 -26.48 -43.02
N LYS A 215 -21.82 -26.87 -41.96
CA LYS A 215 -21.73 -28.26 -41.51
C LYS A 215 -23.11 -28.81 -41.13
N LYS A 216 -23.96 -28.04 -40.43
CA LYS A 216 -25.34 -28.45 -40.11
C LYS A 216 -26.17 -28.69 -41.37
N LYS A 217 -26.10 -27.79 -42.36
CA LYS A 217 -26.80 -27.97 -43.66
C LYS A 217 -26.31 -29.20 -44.41
N GLU A 218 -25.01 -29.47 -44.42
CA GLU A 218 -24.45 -30.71 -44.95
C GLU A 218 -24.93 -31.94 -44.16
N LEU A 219 -25.09 -31.80 -42.85
CA LEU A 219 -25.64 -32.82 -41.95
C LEU A 219 -27.12 -33.11 -42.20
N SER A 220 -27.87 -32.18 -42.77
CA SER A 220 -29.27 -32.36 -43.19
C SER A 220 -29.42 -33.13 -44.51
N ILE A 221 -28.34 -33.31 -45.30
CA ILE A 221 -28.36 -34.11 -46.53
C ILE A 221 -28.42 -35.60 -46.17
N PRO A 222 -29.25 -36.43 -46.85
CA PRO A 222 -29.34 -37.87 -46.62
C PRO A 222 -27.96 -38.56 -46.59
N PHE A 223 -27.78 -39.49 -45.65
CA PHE A 223 -26.48 -40.14 -45.39
C PHE A 223 -25.87 -40.79 -46.65
N GLU A 224 -26.67 -41.49 -47.45
CA GLU A 224 -26.20 -42.15 -48.69
C GLU A 224 -25.68 -41.16 -49.73
N GLN A 225 -26.32 -39.99 -49.88
CA GLN A 225 -25.85 -38.93 -50.78
C GLN A 225 -24.55 -38.31 -50.29
N ARG A 226 -24.37 -38.21 -48.97
CA ARG A 226 -23.13 -37.70 -48.37
C ARG A 226 -21.96 -38.65 -48.56
N MET A 227 -22.18 -39.95 -48.42
CA MET A 227 -21.15 -40.98 -48.64
C MET A 227 -20.64 -41.03 -50.08
N ARG A 228 -21.46 -40.61 -51.05
CA ARG A 228 -21.09 -40.51 -52.48
C ARG A 228 -20.35 -39.21 -52.81
N ARG A 229 -20.44 -38.17 -51.97
CA ARG A 229 -19.76 -36.89 -52.19
C ARG A 229 -18.32 -36.98 -51.67
N GLN A 230 -17.34 -36.94 -52.57
CA GLN A 230 -15.94 -36.72 -52.19
C GLN A 230 -15.68 -35.23 -51.99
N LYS A 231 -15.08 -34.86 -50.86
CA LYS A 231 -14.55 -33.50 -50.69
C LYS A 231 -13.41 -33.27 -51.67
N THR A 232 -13.37 -32.11 -52.31
CA THR A 232 -12.23 -31.73 -53.14
C THR A 232 -11.00 -31.51 -52.25
N GLU A 233 -9.80 -31.68 -52.80
CA GLU A 233 -8.56 -31.44 -52.04
C GLU A 233 -8.50 -30.01 -51.48
N GLU A 234 -9.00 -29.03 -52.24
CA GLU A 234 -9.13 -27.65 -51.79
C GLU A 234 -10.08 -27.49 -50.59
N GLU A 235 -11.19 -28.22 -50.53
CA GLU A 235 -12.08 -28.23 -49.36
C GLU A 235 -11.37 -28.80 -48.12
N ARG A 236 -10.52 -29.82 -48.30
CA ARG A 236 -9.75 -30.42 -47.20
C ARG A 236 -8.66 -29.49 -46.68
N ILE A 237 -7.95 -28.78 -47.57
CA ILE A 237 -6.95 -27.78 -47.21
C ILE A 237 -7.61 -26.64 -46.43
N ARG A 238 -8.72 -26.07 -46.94
CA ARG A 238 -9.47 -24.99 -46.26
C ARG A 238 -10.04 -25.38 -44.90
N ASP A 239 -10.35 -26.66 -44.69
CA ASP A 239 -10.80 -27.17 -43.39
C ASP A 239 -9.63 -27.34 -42.41
N ARG A 240 -8.45 -27.78 -42.89
CA ARG A 240 -7.22 -27.89 -42.08
C ARG A 240 -6.71 -26.52 -41.64
N GLU A 241 -6.56 -25.58 -42.57
CA GLU A 241 -6.09 -24.21 -42.30
C GLU A 241 -7.00 -23.50 -41.28
N PHE A 242 -8.31 -23.70 -41.39
CA PHE A 242 -9.25 -23.15 -40.42
C PHE A 242 -9.12 -23.81 -39.06
N GLY A 243 -8.89 -25.13 -38.99
CA GLY A 243 -8.66 -25.83 -37.73
C GLY A 243 -7.41 -25.34 -37.00
N GLU A 244 -6.32 -25.09 -37.74
CA GLU A 244 -5.09 -24.49 -37.19
C GLU A 244 -5.33 -23.05 -36.71
N LYS A 245 -6.04 -22.24 -37.52
CA LYS A 245 -6.45 -20.89 -37.16
C LYS A 245 -7.33 -20.87 -35.90
N ASP A 246 -8.29 -21.79 -35.79
CA ASP A 246 -9.18 -21.93 -34.62
C ASP A 246 -8.40 -22.32 -33.38
N ALA A 247 -7.51 -23.31 -33.47
CA ALA A 247 -6.66 -23.72 -32.35
C ALA A 247 -5.76 -22.57 -31.85
N ALA A 248 -5.08 -21.87 -32.77
CA ALA A 248 -4.21 -20.75 -32.45
C ALA A 248 -4.99 -19.58 -31.83
N PHE A 249 -6.16 -19.26 -32.37
CA PHE A 249 -6.99 -18.16 -31.87
C PHE A 249 -7.60 -18.46 -30.50
N MET A 250 -8.02 -19.72 -30.27
CA MET A 250 -8.48 -20.17 -28.96
C MET A 250 -7.35 -20.21 -27.92
N GLN A 251 -6.11 -20.48 -28.34
CA GLN A 251 -4.95 -20.35 -27.47
C GLN A 251 -4.68 -18.89 -27.09
N GLU A 252 -4.66 -17.98 -28.07
CA GLU A 252 -4.53 -16.53 -27.83
C GLU A 252 -5.61 -16.01 -26.86
N ALA A 253 -6.84 -16.49 -27.01
CA ALA A 253 -7.95 -16.16 -26.11
C ALA A 253 -7.74 -16.66 -24.67
N ARG A 254 -7.24 -17.89 -24.50
CA ARG A 254 -6.93 -18.46 -23.18
C ARG A 254 -5.82 -17.67 -22.49
N GLU A 255 -4.73 -17.39 -23.19
CA GLU A 255 -3.62 -16.59 -22.64
C GLU A 255 -4.08 -15.20 -22.19
N LYS A 256 -5.02 -14.60 -22.93
CA LYS A 256 -5.66 -13.33 -22.54
C LYS A 256 -6.51 -13.47 -21.28
N TRP A 257 -7.34 -14.51 -21.23
CA TRP A 257 -8.18 -14.78 -20.08
C TRP A 257 -7.35 -15.02 -18.82
N ASP A 258 -6.21 -15.71 -18.95
CA ASP A 258 -5.24 -15.93 -17.86
C ASP A 258 -4.60 -14.63 -17.39
N LYS A 259 -4.21 -13.73 -18.31
CA LYS A 259 -3.72 -12.39 -17.98
C LYS A 259 -4.74 -11.56 -17.20
N CYS A 260 -5.98 -11.52 -17.67
CA CYS A 260 -7.04 -10.79 -16.98
C CYS A 260 -7.35 -11.37 -15.60
N ARG A 261 -7.41 -12.71 -15.48
CA ARG A 261 -7.66 -13.38 -14.19
C ARG A 261 -6.56 -13.07 -13.18
N ASN A 262 -5.30 -13.16 -13.58
CA ASN A 262 -4.17 -12.88 -12.70
C ASN A 262 -4.15 -11.40 -12.27
N LEU A 263 -4.44 -10.45 -13.18
CA LEU A 263 -4.59 -9.04 -12.81
C LEU A 263 -5.69 -8.83 -11.76
N ALA A 264 -6.84 -9.50 -11.93
CA ALA A 264 -7.91 -9.44 -10.93
C ALA A 264 -7.47 -10.01 -9.57
N ASN A 265 -6.71 -11.10 -9.55
CA ASN A 265 -6.15 -11.66 -8.31
C ASN A 265 -5.21 -10.68 -7.61
N ILE A 266 -4.32 -10.02 -8.37
CA ILE A 266 -3.38 -9.01 -7.83
C ILE A 266 -4.16 -7.83 -7.23
N LEU A 267 -5.14 -7.30 -7.95
CA LEU A 267 -5.94 -6.19 -7.45
C LEU A 267 -6.74 -6.58 -6.19
N SER A 268 -7.18 -7.83 -6.09
CA SER A 268 -7.79 -8.36 -4.86
C SER A 268 -6.80 -8.40 -3.70
N ILE A 269 -5.53 -8.75 -3.93
CA ILE A 269 -4.49 -8.72 -2.90
C ILE A 269 -4.21 -7.28 -2.45
N MET A 270 -4.14 -6.35 -3.41
CA MET A 270 -3.96 -4.92 -3.12
C MET A 270 -5.14 -4.34 -2.35
N GLU A 271 -6.37 -4.78 -2.63
CA GLU A 271 -7.59 -4.40 -1.90
C GLU A 271 -7.52 -4.81 -0.43
N ASP A 272 -7.09 -6.04 -0.20
CA ASP A 272 -6.83 -6.58 1.14
C ASP A 272 -5.75 -5.78 1.88
N ARG A 273 -4.64 -5.46 1.20
CA ARG A 273 -3.56 -4.62 1.76
C ARG A 273 -4.09 -3.23 2.12
N ASN A 274 -4.79 -2.58 1.20
CA ASN A 274 -5.35 -1.25 1.41
C ASN A 274 -6.36 -1.21 2.57
N SER A 275 -7.18 -2.26 2.70
CA SER A 275 -8.11 -2.44 3.82
C SER A 275 -7.38 -2.56 5.17
N LYS A 276 -6.23 -3.25 5.20
CA LYS A 276 -5.40 -3.32 6.42
C LYS A 276 -4.73 -2.00 6.75
N ILE A 277 -4.23 -1.28 5.75
CA ILE A 277 -3.68 0.08 5.93
C ILE A 277 -4.77 0.98 6.52
N LYS A 278 -5.99 0.94 5.99
CA LYS A 278 -7.14 1.68 6.52
C LYS A 278 -7.40 1.36 7.99
N SER A 279 -7.38 0.09 8.37
CA SER A 279 -7.53 -0.33 9.78
C SER A 279 -6.38 0.20 10.63
N PHE A 280 -5.14 0.10 10.16
CA PHE A 280 -3.98 0.63 10.87
C PHE A 280 -4.10 2.13 11.10
N LEU A 281 -4.51 2.91 10.09
CA LEU A 281 -4.68 4.36 10.21
C LEU A 281 -5.81 4.75 11.18
N LYS A 282 -6.88 3.94 11.23
CA LYS A 282 -7.99 4.13 12.17
C LYS A 282 -7.51 3.95 13.61
N ASP A 283 -6.82 2.86 13.92
CA ASP A 283 -6.46 2.50 15.30
C ASP A 283 -5.13 3.13 15.75
N GLY A 284 -4.18 3.25 14.83
CA GLY A 284 -2.82 3.75 15.10
C GLY A 284 -2.78 5.23 15.44
N GLY A 285 -3.72 6.03 14.92
CA GLY A 285 -3.83 7.45 15.27
C GLY A 285 -4.09 7.68 16.77
N GLY A 286 -4.99 6.90 17.37
CA GLY A 286 -5.23 6.89 18.81
C GLY A 286 -4.01 6.41 19.61
N GLY A 287 -3.29 5.40 19.10
CA GLY A 287 -2.04 4.92 19.70
C GLY A 287 -0.98 6.02 19.79
N LEU A 288 -0.72 6.75 18.70
CA LEU A 288 0.18 7.89 18.71
C LEU A 288 -0.33 8.98 19.66
N LEU A 289 -1.60 9.38 19.57
CA LEU A 289 -2.17 10.42 20.42
C LEU A 289 -1.99 10.08 21.91
N ARG A 290 -2.20 8.82 22.29
CA ARG A 290 -2.00 8.36 23.66
C ARG A 290 -0.55 8.49 24.12
N ILE A 291 0.42 8.11 23.29
CA ILE A 291 1.85 8.34 23.58
C ILE A 291 2.11 9.83 23.80
N LEU A 292 1.53 10.70 22.96
CA LEU A 292 1.76 12.14 23.03
C LEU A 292 1.16 12.78 24.27
N LEU A 293 -0.07 12.43 24.64
CA LEU A 293 -0.73 12.95 25.84
C LEU A 293 0.01 12.53 27.12
N ASP A 294 0.47 11.27 27.18
CA ASP A 294 1.18 10.74 28.34
C ASP A 294 2.58 11.40 28.50
N ASN A 295 3.30 11.70 27.41
CA ASN A 295 4.67 12.24 27.48
C ASN A 295 4.77 13.77 27.39
N TYR A 296 3.76 14.43 26.84
CA TYR A 296 3.75 15.89 26.62
C TYR A 296 2.50 16.57 27.21
N PRO A 297 2.15 16.31 28.49
CA PRO A 297 0.97 16.91 29.10
C PRO A 297 1.09 18.44 29.12
N GLY A 298 0.03 19.11 28.67
CA GLY A 298 -0.02 20.57 28.59
C GLY A 298 0.82 21.21 27.47
N LYS A 299 1.51 20.43 26.62
CA LYS A 299 2.45 20.93 25.61
C LYS A 299 1.89 20.79 24.19
N ALA A 300 0.93 21.64 23.83
CA ALA A 300 0.25 21.59 22.53
C ALA A 300 1.22 21.59 21.33
N THR A 301 2.28 22.41 21.40
CA THR A 301 3.27 22.51 20.32
C THR A 301 3.99 21.19 20.05
N GLU A 302 4.33 20.42 21.09
CA GLU A 302 4.96 19.10 20.91
C GLU A 302 3.97 18.08 20.35
N VAL A 303 2.72 18.08 20.85
CA VAL A 303 1.68 17.17 20.32
C VAL A 303 1.47 17.41 18.83
N PHE A 304 1.24 18.66 18.40
CA PHE A 304 1.01 18.96 16.99
C PHE A 304 2.25 18.74 16.11
N LYS A 305 3.45 18.92 16.66
CA LYS A 305 4.70 18.60 15.94
C LYS A 305 4.74 17.13 15.52
N TYR A 306 4.44 16.20 16.42
CA TYR A 306 4.48 14.76 16.08
C TYR A 306 3.27 14.30 15.28
N LEU A 307 2.09 14.91 15.46
CA LEU A 307 0.96 14.67 14.56
C LEU A 307 1.31 15.13 13.13
N LYS A 308 1.99 16.26 12.97
CA LYS A 308 2.48 16.71 11.67
C LYS A 308 3.49 15.74 11.07
N LEU A 309 4.42 15.24 11.89
CA LEU A 309 5.38 14.20 11.48
C LEU A 309 4.67 12.90 11.03
N ALA A 310 3.51 12.59 11.60
CA ALA A 310 2.70 11.44 11.21
C ALA A 310 1.88 11.69 9.92
N GLY A 311 2.11 12.81 9.23
CA GLY A 311 1.41 13.18 8.01
C GLY A 311 0.01 13.74 8.23
N TYR A 312 -0.39 14.14 9.44
CA TYR A 312 -1.66 14.85 9.64
C TYR A 312 -1.55 16.31 9.22
N GLU A 313 -2.50 16.74 8.39
CA GLU A 313 -2.64 18.15 8.03
C GLU A 313 -3.26 18.95 9.19
N GLU A 314 -3.08 20.27 9.19
CA GLU A 314 -3.61 21.16 10.23
C GLU A 314 -5.14 20.96 10.45
N GLY A 315 -5.89 20.76 9.37
CA GLY A 315 -7.33 20.49 9.43
C GLY A 315 -7.68 19.14 10.04
N GLU A 316 -6.83 18.12 9.88
CA GLU A 316 -7.06 16.75 10.35
C GLU A 316 -6.65 16.56 11.82
N MET A 317 -5.66 17.33 12.31
CA MET A 317 -5.09 17.14 13.65
C MET A 317 -6.14 17.24 14.76
N MET A 318 -6.97 18.29 14.72
CA MET A 318 -8.02 18.46 15.74
C MET A 318 -9.20 17.53 15.52
N GLU A 319 -9.47 17.10 14.28
CA GLU A 319 -10.47 16.07 14.00
C GLU A 319 -10.05 14.73 14.61
N LEU A 320 -8.77 14.36 14.51
CA LEU A 320 -8.22 13.20 15.20
C LEU A 320 -8.39 13.32 16.71
N VAL A 321 -7.95 14.43 17.32
CA VAL A 321 -8.07 14.65 18.78
C VAL A 321 -9.53 14.54 19.23
N ASP A 322 -10.45 15.19 18.50
CA ASP A 322 -11.87 15.21 18.84
C ASP A 322 -12.54 13.83 18.67
N ARG A 323 -12.09 13.04 17.69
CA ARG A 323 -12.58 11.69 17.44
C ARG A 323 -12.10 10.67 18.47
N GLU A 324 -10.82 10.71 18.82
CA GLU A 324 -10.19 9.68 19.67
C GLU A 324 -10.40 9.94 21.17
N GLU A 325 -10.28 11.19 21.61
CA GLU A 325 -10.32 11.55 23.05
C GLU A 325 -11.41 12.58 23.37
N GLY A 326 -11.77 13.43 22.41
CA GLY A 326 -12.71 14.52 22.63
C GLY A 326 -12.15 15.60 23.56
N LYS A 327 -13.01 16.53 23.99
CA LYS A 327 -12.63 17.58 24.95
C LYS A 327 -12.73 17.06 26.38
N THR A 328 -11.60 16.75 26.99
CA THR A 328 -11.44 16.26 28.36
C THR A 328 -10.43 17.12 29.12
N GLU A 329 -10.21 16.86 30.41
CA GLU A 329 -9.15 17.51 31.18
C GLU A 329 -7.76 17.24 30.58
N GLU A 330 -7.52 16.03 30.06
CA GLU A 330 -6.26 15.64 29.44
C GLU A 330 -6.02 16.37 28.10
N THR A 331 -7.07 16.76 27.37
CA THR A 331 -6.94 17.39 26.04
C THR A 331 -7.27 18.87 26.03
N GLU A 332 -7.72 19.46 27.13
CA GLU A 332 -8.22 20.84 27.17
C GLU A 332 -7.19 21.85 26.63
N PHE A 333 -5.91 21.65 26.96
CA PHE A 333 -4.81 22.50 26.48
C PHE A 333 -4.69 22.51 24.94
N LEU A 334 -5.09 21.43 24.26
CA LEU A 334 -5.13 21.35 22.79
C LEU A 334 -6.27 22.20 22.22
N TYR A 335 -7.44 22.17 22.84
CA TYR A 335 -8.58 23.01 22.45
C TYR A 335 -8.35 24.49 22.74
N GLN A 336 -7.57 24.82 23.77
CA GLN A 336 -7.16 26.18 24.09
C GLN A 336 -6.08 26.72 23.15
N SER A 337 -5.39 25.87 22.37
CA SER A 337 -4.40 26.30 21.40
C SER A 337 -5.01 27.13 20.25
N PRO A 338 -4.21 27.89 19.47
CA PRO A 338 -4.71 28.59 18.28
C PRO A 338 -5.48 27.68 17.33
N LEU A 339 -4.96 26.47 17.09
CA LEU A 339 -5.58 25.48 16.21
C LEU A 339 -6.90 24.94 16.79
N GLY A 340 -6.92 24.60 18.08
CA GLY A 340 -8.13 24.14 18.77
C GLY A 340 -9.25 25.18 18.77
N ARG A 341 -8.92 26.46 18.96
CA ARG A 341 -9.89 27.56 18.90
C ARG A 341 -10.46 27.76 17.50
N LYS A 342 -9.64 27.60 16.46
CA LYS A 342 -10.08 27.63 15.05
C LYS A 342 -11.05 26.48 14.77
N PHE A 343 -10.69 25.26 15.14
CA PHE A 343 -11.55 24.06 15.02
C PHE A 343 -12.91 24.25 15.70
N LEU A 344 -12.95 24.77 16.94
CA LEU A 344 -14.21 25.00 17.65
C LEU A 344 -15.11 26.06 16.98
N LYS A 345 -14.52 27.09 16.35
CA LYS A 345 -15.28 28.10 15.59
C LYS A 345 -15.91 27.48 14.35
N GLU A 346 -15.14 26.71 13.58
CA GLU A 346 -15.61 26.03 12.37
C GLU A 346 -16.70 25.00 12.70
N LYS A 347 -16.55 24.23 13.78
CA LYS A 347 -17.56 23.25 14.24
C LYS A 347 -18.89 23.90 14.64
N LYS A 348 -18.86 25.14 15.16
CA LYS A 348 -20.07 25.91 15.49
C LYS A 348 -20.78 26.48 14.26
N GLN A 349 -20.06 26.73 13.16
CA GLN A 349 -20.64 27.24 11.91
C GLN A 349 -21.27 26.13 11.05
N LYS A 350 -20.83 24.88 11.26
CA LYS A 350 -21.39 23.68 10.59
C LYS A 350 -22.63 23.10 11.30
N LYS A 351 -23.00 23.64 12.46
CA LYS A 351 -24.24 23.34 13.19
C LYS A 351 -25.22 24.47 12.95
#